data_AF-A0A7T7ZZQ3-F1
#
_entry.id   AF-A0A7T7ZZQ3-F1
#
_cell.length_a   1.000
_cell.length_b   1.000
_cell.length_c   1.000
_cell.angle_alpha   90.00
_cell.angle_beta   90.00
_cell.angle_gamma   90.00
#
_symmetry.space_group_name_H-M   'P 1'
#
loop_
_entity.id
_entity.type
_entity.pdbx_description
1 polymer ?
#
loop_
_entity_poly.entity_id
_entity_poly.type
_entity_poly.pdbx_seq_one_letter_code
_entity_poly.pdbx_strand_id
1 'polypeptide(L)'
;MIYISAQPDQIYFLWQLEIQLRNFQSLGIKKDDIHVIIGYNPLTELKENSKIFIKENKDFAHFFVYPDTRNNPKYESSIRPHLLEKHWIENPDIRNETIFYHDSDILFSRIPSINQELNDHINYVSDTRSYLDSVYILSHTDEKVFKKITSTVGISVQDVTNIDENAGGAQYILKNVDSHFWRKVYSDSETIYTILSDYNTEELQKSIINPDYQQKKIQAWCSDMWSLLWNLIYLDREIKILQELNFSWPTDDIKEWSNKAILHYAGLHTDKENYFYKRDYVHHTPWYDDNIDSIPPSNCSYPIVELIKRRKEELDTKRIILENIVLSPDEQTEIQKKYVEKYFFSADIATFCKPVLTIPQNLIIPPELLQKIDKLIGENQFTEIQLHHIYHVDLLISEVFNKVQDAEILSQNKGKFQILDLPVTINIKYPNCDSTDKKVLEITNTVFELS
;
A
#
# COMPACT_ATOMS: atom_id res chain seq x y z
N MET A 1 23.85 7.32 -4.16
CA MET A 1 22.57 7.38 -4.91
C MET A 1 21.49 7.01 -3.93
N ILE A 2 20.44 7.82 -3.82
CA ILE A 2 19.33 7.61 -2.89
C ILE A 2 18.11 7.10 -3.67
N TYR A 3 17.55 5.97 -3.26
CA TYR A 3 16.24 5.47 -3.70
C TYR A 3 15.16 6.15 -2.86
N ILE A 4 14.28 6.91 -3.50
CA ILE A 4 13.31 7.75 -2.80
C ILE A 4 11.89 7.52 -3.31
N SER A 5 10.98 7.35 -2.35
CA SER A 5 9.53 7.30 -2.57
C SER A 5 8.81 8.22 -1.59
N ALA A 6 7.68 8.79 -2.04
CA ALA A 6 6.81 9.63 -1.22
C ALA A 6 5.35 9.22 -1.38
N GLN A 7 4.65 9.05 -0.26
CA GLN A 7 3.29 8.51 -0.23
C GLN A 7 2.49 9.04 0.98
N PRO A 8 1.15 8.98 0.96
CA PRO A 8 0.35 9.22 2.16
C PRO A 8 0.42 8.06 3.15
N ASP A 9 0.02 8.32 4.39
CA ASP A 9 -0.06 7.37 5.50
C ASP A 9 -1.25 6.37 5.39
N GLN A 10 -1.38 5.70 4.26
CA GLN A 10 -2.48 4.76 3.99
C GLN A 10 -1.98 3.33 3.83
N ILE A 11 -2.76 2.38 4.35
CA ILE A 11 -2.45 0.94 4.32
C ILE A 11 -2.09 0.44 2.92
N TYR A 12 -2.76 0.97 1.89
CA TYR A 12 -2.48 0.68 0.49
C TYR A 12 -1.00 0.86 0.12
N PHE A 13 -0.35 1.93 0.57
CA PHE A 13 1.07 2.17 0.30
C PHE A 13 1.98 1.41 1.27
N LEU A 14 1.56 1.25 2.54
CA LEU A 14 2.38 0.57 3.54
C LEU A 14 2.69 -0.89 3.17
N TRP A 15 1.69 -1.65 2.71
CA TRP A 15 1.95 -3.04 2.32
C TRP A 15 2.81 -3.14 1.05
N GLN A 16 2.71 -2.16 0.14
CA GLN A 16 3.57 -2.10 -1.05
C GLN A 16 5.04 -1.88 -0.64
N LEU A 17 5.27 -0.93 0.27
CA LEU A 17 6.59 -0.68 0.83
C LEU A 17 7.14 -1.89 1.60
N GLU A 18 6.31 -2.64 2.34
CA GLU A 18 6.74 -3.86 3.04
C GLU A 18 7.42 -4.87 2.09
N ILE A 19 6.85 -5.12 0.92
CA ILE A 19 7.44 -6.05 -0.06
C ILE A 19 8.59 -5.42 -0.84
N GLN A 20 8.50 -4.12 -1.17
CA GLN A 20 9.56 -3.38 -1.86
C GLN A 20 10.86 -3.34 -1.03
N LEU A 21 10.77 -3.04 0.27
CA LEU A 21 11.93 -2.96 1.16
C LEU A 21 12.66 -4.29 1.32
N ARG A 22 11.92 -5.40 1.39
CA ARG A 22 12.49 -6.76 1.40
C ARG A 22 13.15 -7.12 0.08
N ASN A 23 12.51 -6.73 -1.02
CA ASN A 23 13.08 -6.89 -2.35
C ASN A 23 14.41 -6.12 -2.47
N PHE A 24 14.45 -4.85 -2.07
CA PHE A 24 15.67 -4.03 -2.08
C PHE A 24 16.78 -4.61 -1.20
N GLN A 25 16.43 -5.03 0.03
CA GLN A 25 17.39 -5.69 0.92
C GLN A 25 17.93 -6.99 0.31
N SER A 26 17.09 -7.79 -0.33
CA SER A 26 17.52 -9.06 -0.96
C SER A 26 18.52 -8.86 -2.10
N LEU A 27 18.53 -7.67 -2.70
CA LEU A 27 19.47 -7.26 -3.74
C LEU A 27 20.71 -6.55 -3.18
N GLY A 28 20.80 -6.37 -1.87
CA GLY A 28 21.95 -5.73 -1.20
C GLY A 28 21.93 -4.19 -1.23
N ILE A 29 20.78 -3.57 -1.52
CA ILE A 29 20.63 -2.11 -1.37
C ILE A 29 20.70 -1.79 0.13
N LYS A 30 21.58 -0.86 0.51
CA LYS A 30 21.79 -0.51 1.91
C LYS A 30 20.64 0.38 2.40
N LYS A 31 20.24 0.20 3.67
CA LYS A 31 19.21 1.04 4.29
C LYS A 31 19.53 2.54 4.21
N ASP A 32 20.81 2.90 4.26
CA ASP A 32 21.26 4.30 4.23
C ASP A 32 21.05 4.95 2.87
N ASP A 33 20.87 4.14 1.83
CA ASP A 33 20.58 4.60 0.47
C ASP A 33 19.06 4.64 0.18
N ILE A 34 18.18 4.34 1.15
CA ILE A 34 16.72 4.25 0.93
C ILE A 34 15.99 5.26 1.82
N HIS A 35 15.29 6.20 1.19
CA HIS A 35 14.47 7.21 1.86
C HIS A 35 12.99 6.96 1.58
N VAL A 36 12.23 6.66 2.64
CA VAL A 36 10.77 6.45 2.57
C VAL A 36 10.06 7.62 3.23
N ILE A 37 9.34 8.42 2.43
CA ILE A 37 8.65 9.62 2.91
C ILE A 37 7.15 9.36 3.05
N ILE A 38 6.62 9.63 4.25
CA ILE A 38 5.21 9.42 4.58
C ILE A 38 4.54 10.75 4.97
N GLY A 39 3.51 11.12 4.23
CA GLY A 39 2.66 12.29 4.51
C GLY A 39 1.47 11.92 5.37
N TYR A 40 1.19 12.71 6.42
CA TYR A 40 0.03 12.51 7.29
C TYR A 40 -0.85 13.76 7.37
N ASN A 41 -2.15 13.58 7.64
CA ASN A 41 -3.04 14.72 7.87
C ASN A 41 -2.76 15.34 9.25
N PRO A 42 -2.37 16.63 9.35
CA PRO A 42 -2.01 17.26 10.62
C PRO A 42 -3.16 17.31 11.64
N LEU A 43 -4.41 17.15 11.22
CA LEU A 43 -5.58 17.12 12.12
C LEU A 43 -5.80 15.76 12.77
N THR A 44 -5.42 14.68 12.08
CA THR A 44 -5.59 13.30 12.59
C THR A 44 -4.27 12.71 13.08
N GLU A 45 -3.17 13.45 12.92
CA GLU A 45 -1.80 13.00 13.12
C GLU A 45 -1.45 11.78 12.25
N LEU A 46 -0.24 11.24 12.47
CA LEU A 46 0.22 10.02 11.82
C LEU A 46 -0.58 8.81 12.34
N LYS A 47 -1.18 8.04 11.42
CA LYS A 47 -1.93 6.83 11.78
C LYS A 47 -1.09 5.78 12.50
N GLU A 48 -1.72 5.02 13.39
CA GLU A 48 -1.04 4.00 14.19
C GLU A 48 -0.39 2.91 13.32
N ASN A 49 -1.07 2.45 12.27
CA ASN A 49 -0.51 1.51 11.30
C ASN A 49 0.80 2.01 10.67
N SER A 50 0.93 3.32 10.42
CA SER A 50 2.16 3.91 9.90
C SER A 50 3.26 3.97 10.96
N LYS A 51 2.93 4.25 12.23
CA LYS A 51 3.90 4.19 13.33
C LYS A 51 4.44 2.77 13.53
N ILE A 52 3.56 1.77 13.52
CA ILE A 52 3.91 0.35 13.61
C ILE A 52 4.79 -0.02 12.42
N PHE A 53 4.38 0.31 11.19
CA PHE A 53 5.15 0.05 9.98
C PHE A 53 6.56 0.64 10.05
N ILE A 54 6.72 1.91 10.42
CA ILE A 54 8.04 2.55 10.56
C ILE A 54 8.90 1.81 11.61
N LYS A 55 8.31 1.48 12.77
CA LYS A 55 9.01 0.78 13.84
C LYS A 55 9.48 -0.62 13.41
N GLU A 56 8.63 -1.38 12.72
CA GLU A 56 8.93 -2.73 12.25
C GLU A 56 9.96 -2.75 11.11
N ASN A 57 9.98 -1.69 10.28
CA ASN A 57 10.80 -1.67 9.07
C ASN A 57 12.03 -0.74 9.15
N LYS A 58 12.32 -0.14 10.32
CA LYS A 58 13.46 0.79 10.54
C LYS A 58 14.84 0.26 10.15
N ASP A 59 15.00 -1.06 10.06
CA ASP A 59 16.27 -1.70 9.68
C ASP A 59 16.44 -1.83 8.16
N PHE A 60 15.39 -1.54 7.38
CA PHE A 60 15.39 -1.62 5.92
C PHE A 60 15.57 -0.26 5.22
N ALA A 61 15.20 0.85 5.85
CA ALA A 61 15.26 2.18 5.25
C ALA A 61 15.26 3.30 6.29
N HIS A 62 15.58 4.53 5.85
CA HIS A 62 15.31 5.75 6.62
C HIS A 62 13.90 6.26 6.34
N PHE A 63 13.12 6.44 7.40
CA PHE A 63 11.74 6.92 7.31
C PHE A 63 11.66 8.38 7.71
N PHE A 64 10.96 9.17 6.90
CA PHE A 64 10.71 10.59 7.13
C PHE A 64 9.21 10.85 7.13
N VAL A 65 8.72 11.62 8.09
CA VAL A 65 7.30 11.95 8.22
C VAL A 65 7.09 13.44 8.14
N TYR A 66 6.17 13.88 7.28
CA TYR A 66 5.83 15.29 7.15
C TYR A 66 4.31 15.50 7.18
N PRO A 67 3.82 16.58 7.79
CA PRO A 67 2.41 16.91 7.70
C PRO A 67 2.07 17.30 6.25
N ASP A 68 0.98 16.78 5.71
CA ASP A 68 0.37 17.25 4.48
C ASP A 68 -0.30 18.61 4.77
N THR A 69 0.28 19.67 4.20
CA THR A 69 -0.15 21.05 4.41
C THR A 69 -0.55 21.69 3.08
N ARG A 70 -0.87 20.88 2.07
CA ARG A 70 -1.38 21.36 0.79
C ARG A 70 -2.68 22.13 1.04
N ASN A 71 -2.84 23.25 0.36
CA ASN A 71 -4.04 24.08 0.50
C ASN A 71 -5.10 23.63 -0.52
N ASN A 72 -6.25 23.12 -0.04
CA ASN A 72 -7.35 22.62 -0.87
C ASN A 72 -6.89 21.70 -2.02
N PRO A 73 -6.19 20.58 -1.71
CA PRO A 73 -5.63 19.72 -2.74
C PRO A 73 -6.74 19.15 -3.63
N LYS A 74 -6.69 19.45 -4.94
CA LYS A 74 -7.63 18.90 -5.93
C LYS A 74 -7.10 17.62 -6.55
N TYR A 75 -5.79 17.41 -6.48
CA TYR A 75 -5.10 16.29 -7.09
C TYR A 75 -4.38 15.46 -6.03
N GLU A 76 -4.80 14.22 -5.84
CA GLU A 76 -4.24 13.36 -4.79
C GLU A 76 -2.72 13.20 -4.92
N SER A 77 -2.21 12.96 -6.13
CA SER A 77 -0.78 12.69 -6.36
C SER A 77 0.14 13.88 -6.13
N SER A 78 -0.40 15.12 -6.04
CA SER A 78 0.40 16.31 -5.72
C SER A 78 1.01 16.25 -4.31
N ILE A 79 0.58 15.28 -3.48
CA ILE A 79 1.19 14.99 -2.19
C ILE A 79 2.66 14.63 -2.34
N ARG A 80 3.04 13.92 -3.41
CA ARG A 80 4.41 13.45 -3.63
C ARG A 80 5.40 14.63 -3.74
N PRO A 81 5.26 15.55 -4.71
CA PRO A 81 6.15 16.71 -4.80
C PRO A 81 6.06 17.64 -3.58
N HIS A 82 4.89 17.75 -2.94
CA HIS A 82 4.74 18.53 -1.69
C HIS A 82 5.59 17.96 -0.54
N LEU A 83 5.59 16.64 -0.37
CA LEU A 83 6.41 15.97 0.64
C LEU A 83 7.91 16.03 0.30
N LEU A 84 8.26 15.92 -0.99
CA LEU A 84 9.63 16.03 -1.46
C LEU A 84 10.19 17.44 -1.27
N GLU A 85 9.40 18.50 -1.49
CA GLU A 85 9.79 19.87 -1.15
C GLU A 85 10.24 19.97 0.31
N LYS A 86 9.41 19.45 1.24
CA LYS A 86 9.72 19.44 2.67
C LYS A 86 10.97 18.63 2.99
N HIS A 87 11.11 17.48 2.36
CA HIS A 87 12.27 16.63 2.58
C HIS A 87 13.57 17.31 2.17
N TRP A 88 13.59 18.01 1.03
CA TRP A 88 14.76 18.79 0.58
C TRP A 88 15.07 19.99 1.47
N ILE A 89 14.06 20.61 2.08
CA ILE A 89 14.25 21.71 3.04
C ILE A 89 14.93 21.19 4.32
N GLU A 90 14.45 20.06 4.85
CA GLU A 90 14.96 19.48 6.09
C GLU A 90 16.29 18.72 5.90
N ASN A 91 16.59 18.26 4.67
CA ASN A 91 17.78 17.48 4.33
C ASN A 91 18.52 18.11 3.13
N PRO A 92 19.05 19.34 3.27
CA PRO A 92 19.56 20.11 2.13
C PRO A 92 20.75 19.46 1.42
N ASP A 93 21.48 18.56 2.07
CA ASP A 93 22.61 17.83 1.47
C ASP A 93 22.17 16.85 0.37
N ILE A 94 20.90 16.40 0.37
CA ILE A 94 20.35 15.50 -0.65
C ILE A 94 20.40 16.10 -2.06
N ARG A 95 20.49 17.43 -2.19
CA ARG A 95 20.66 18.10 -3.50
C ARG A 95 21.96 17.71 -4.22
N ASN A 96 22.95 17.21 -3.47
CA ASN A 96 24.24 16.77 -4.00
C ASN A 96 24.23 15.28 -4.39
N GLU A 97 23.15 14.57 -4.09
CA GLU A 97 23.01 13.15 -4.38
C GLU A 97 22.34 12.92 -5.76
N THR A 98 22.70 11.80 -6.39
CA THR A 98 21.90 11.25 -7.48
C THR A 98 20.69 10.53 -6.88
N ILE A 99 19.50 10.80 -7.42
CA ILE A 99 18.24 10.33 -6.86
C ILE A 99 17.59 9.35 -7.82
N PHE A 100 17.31 8.13 -7.36
CA PHE A 100 16.39 7.22 -8.02
C PHE A 100 14.99 7.50 -7.48
N TYR A 101 14.19 8.31 -8.19
CA TYR A 101 12.81 8.63 -7.80
C TYR A 101 11.85 7.59 -8.37
N HIS A 102 11.06 6.99 -7.50
CA HIS A 102 10.18 5.88 -7.83
C HIS A 102 8.92 5.82 -6.95
N ASP A 103 7.93 5.06 -7.41
CA ASP A 103 6.70 4.79 -6.66
C ASP A 103 6.88 3.61 -5.67
N SER A 104 5.97 3.48 -4.71
CA SER A 104 6.00 2.39 -3.72
C SER A 104 5.72 1.01 -4.32
N ASP A 105 5.18 0.97 -5.53
CA ASP A 105 4.74 -0.23 -6.25
C ASP A 105 5.69 -0.65 -7.38
N ILE A 106 6.98 -0.48 -7.12
CA ILE A 106 8.03 -1.09 -7.94
C ILE A 106 8.75 -2.20 -7.19
N LEU A 107 9.17 -3.21 -7.94
CA LEU A 107 10.10 -4.25 -7.50
C LEU A 107 11.27 -4.31 -8.48
N PHE A 108 12.44 -4.68 -7.97
CA PHE A 108 13.61 -4.95 -8.78
C PHE A 108 13.85 -6.45 -8.95
N SER A 109 14.08 -6.87 -10.20
CA SER A 109 14.58 -8.22 -10.50
C SER A 109 16.09 -8.30 -10.31
N ARG A 110 16.77 -7.17 -10.54
CA ARG A 110 18.19 -6.91 -10.35
C ARG A 110 18.37 -5.40 -10.18
N ILE A 111 19.49 -4.98 -9.60
CA ILE A 111 19.82 -3.55 -9.54
C ILE A 111 19.99 -3.02 -10.97
N PRO A 112 19.33 -1.90 -11.34
CA PRO A 112 19.54 -1.25 -12.63
C PRO A 112 21.02 -0.95 -12.89
N SER A 113 21.52 -1.37 -14.05
CA SER A 113 22.93 -1.22 -14.44
C SER A 113 23.19 0.13 -15.09
N ILE A 114 23.35 1.16 -14.25
CA ILE A 114 23.39 2.57 -14.68
C ILE A 114 24.70 3.30 -14.33
N ASN A 115 25.80 2.56 -14.15
CA ASN A 115 27.05 3.11 -13.61
C ASN A 115 27.64 4.27 -14.46
N GLN A 116 27.40 4.28 -15.77
CA GLN A 116 27.90 5.34 -16.64
C GLN A 116 27.11 6.63 -16.41
N GLU A 117 25.79 6.47 -16.35
CA GLU A 117 24.79 7.52 -16.15
C GLU A 117 24.90 8.15 -14.76
N LEU A 118 25.53 7.52 -13.77
CA LEU A 118 25.74 8.13 -12.46
C LEU A 118 26.76 9.28 -12.47
N ASN A 119 27.60 9.40 -13.50
CA ASN A 119 28.76 10.31 -13.52
C ASN A 119 28.57 11.59 -14.34
N ASP A 120 27.44 11.74 -15.03
CA ASP A 120 27.09 12.97 -15.77
C ASP A 120 26.01 13.80 -15.06
N HIS A 121 25.57 14.89 -15.69
CA HIS A 121 24.52 15.78 -15.18
C HIS A 121 23.15 15.59 -15.84
N ILE A 122 22.97 14.52 -16.63
CA ILE A 122 21.74 14.25 -17.38
C ILE A 122 20.71 13.63 -16.44
N ASN A 123 19.45 14.05 -16.59
CA ASN A 123 18.32 13.39 -15.93
C ASN A 123 17.81 12.26 -16.82
N TYR A 124 17.73 11.05 -16.28
CA TYR A 124 17.30 9.89 -17.05
C TYR A 124 15.89 9.47 -16.68
N VAL A 125 15.13 9.05 -17.69
CA VAL A 125 13.71 8.69 -17.54
C VAL A 125 13.40 7.34 -18.21
N SER A 126 12.44 6.61 -17.65
CA SER A 126 11.85 5.45 -18.33
C SER A 126 11.03 5.88 -19.56
N ASP A 127 10.96 5.06 -20.61
CA ASP A 127 10.16 5.38 -21.80
C ASP A 127 8.66 5.32 -21.52
N THR A 128 7.99 6.48 -21.60
CA THR A 128 6.54 6.62 -21.44
C THR A 128 5.93 7.52 -22.51
N ARG A 129 6.58 7.61 -23.67
CA ARG A 129 6.17 8.51 -24.77
C ARG A 129 4.73 8.27 -25.20
N SER A 130 4.29 7.01 -25.15
CA SER A 130 2.92 6.56 -25.47
C SER A 130 1.81 7.30 -24.73
N TYR A 131 2.11 7.98 -23.61
CA TYR A 131 1.14 8.80 -22.88
C TYR A 131 1.69 10.12 -22.32
N LEU A 132 2.95 10.49 -22.55
CA LEU A 132 3.50 11.77 -22.10
C LEU A 132 3.92 12.72 -23.22
N ASP A 133 4.13 12.26 -24.44
CA ASP A 133 4.61 13.10 -25.54
C ASP A 133 3.55 14.09 -26.05
N SER A 134 3.99 15.05 -26.88
CA SER A 134 3.10 16.05 -27.45
C SER A 134 2.03 15.44 -28.37
N VAL A 135 2.34 14.32 -29.03
CA VAL A 135 1.45 13.61 -29.96
C VAL A 135 0.26 13.02 -29.20
N TYR A 136 0.51 12.42 -28.03
CA TYR A 136 -0.51 11.93 -27.13
C TYR A 136 -1.42 13.07 -26.64
N ILE A 137 -0.84 14.18 -26.20
CA ILE A 137 -1.63 15.32 -25.71
C ILE A 137 -2.54 15.86 -26.83
N LEU A 138 -2.00 16.10 -28.02
CA LEU A 138 -2.76 16.65 -29.14
C LEU A 138 -3.83 15.69 -29.68
N SER A 139 -3.57 14.37 -29.63
CA SER A 139 -4.57 13.37 -30.02
C SER A 139 -5.73 13.29 -29.02
N HIS A 140 -5.48 13.54 -27.73
CA HIS A 140 -6.48 13.45 -26.65
C HIS A 140 -7.03 14.80 -26.16
N THR A 141 -6.52 15.92 -26.71
CA THR A 141 -6.98 17.29 -26.40
C THR A 141 -7.01 18.18 -27.66
N ASP A 142 -6.64 19.45 -27.55
CA ASP A 142 -6.48 20.42 -28.62
C ASP A 142 -5.29 21.39 -28.35
N GLU A 143 -4.88 22.16 -29.37
CA GLU A 143 -3.74 23.09 -29.26
C GLU A 143 -3.92 24.16 -28.17
N LYS A 144 -5.16 24.57 -27.88
CA LYS A 144 -5.46 25.58 -26.88
C LYS A 144 -5.19 25.01 -25.49
N VAL A 145 -5.63 23.79 -25.22
CA VAL A 145 -5.32 23.06 -23.98
C VAL A 145 -3.82 22.86 -23.85
N PHE A 146 -3.15 22.36 -24.91
CA PHE A 146 -1.71 22.11 -24.87
C PHE A 146 -0.91 23.39 -24.58
N LYS A 147 -1.25 24.51 -25.23
CA LYS A 147 -0.65 25.82 -24.95
C LYS A 147 -0.90 26.29 -23.52
N LYS A 148 -2.10 26.03 -22.96
CA LYS A 148 -2.47 26.44 -21.60
C LYS A 148 -1.66 25.69 -20.54
N ILE A 149 -1.51 24.37 -20.68
CA ILE A 149 -0.75 23.56 -19.72
C ILE A 149 0.76 23.80 -19.79
N THR A 150 1.32 24.04 -20.99
CA THR A 150 2.74 24.41 -21.14
C THR A 150 3.03 25.82 -20.58
N SER A 151 2.16 26.79 -20.87
CA SER A 151 2.27 28.15 -20.33
C SER A 151 2.17 28.19 -18.81
N THR A 152 1.45 27.25 -18.20
CA THR A 152 1.36 27.10 -16.73
C THR A 152 2.73 26.83 -16.13
N VAL A 153 3.52 25.97 -16.76
CA VAL A 153 4.90 25.67 -16.33
C VAL A 153 5.86 26.81 -16.69
N GLY A 154 5.50 27.67 -17.65
CA GLY A 154 6.36 28.74 -18.14
C GLY A 154 7.30 28.30 -19.26
N ILE A 155 6.93 27.26 -20.01
CA ILE A 155 7.62 26.78 -21.22
C ILE A 155 6.70 26.91 -22.43
N SER A 156 7.29 26.85 -23.63
CA SER A 156 6.56 26.84 -24.89
C SER A 156 6.15 25.43 -25.31
N VAL A 157 5.18 25.36 -26.22
CA VAL A 157 4.84 24.10 -26.91
C VAL A 157 6.05 23.53 -27.64
N GLN A 158 6.90 24.40 -28.22
CA GLN A 158 8.10 23.98 -28.94
C GLN A 158 9.13 23.32 -28.00
N ASP A 159 9.23 23.78 -26.77
CA ASP A 159 10.16 23.18 -25.79
C ASP A 159 9.76 21.75 -25.46
N VAL A 160 8.45 21.47 -25.40
CA VAL A 160 7.93 20.11 -25.20
C VAL A 160 8.13 19.26 -26.45
N THR A 161 7.78 19.74 -27.64
CA THR A 161 7.92 18.96 -28.87
C THR A 161 9.39 18.63 -29.19
N ASN A 162 10.32 19.52 -28.84
CA ASN A 162 11.77 19.30 -29.00
C ASN A 162 12.29 18.10 -28.17
N ILE A 163 11.59 17.71 -27.10
CA ILE A 163 11.99 16.60 -26.24
C ILE A 163 11.11 15.36 -26.41
N ASP A 164 10.22 15.29 -27.42
CA ASP A 164 9.30 14.17 -27.58
C ASP A 164 10.03 12.81 -27.67
N GLU A 165 11.21 12.78 -28.30
CA GLU A 165 12.05 11.58 -28.35
C GLU A 165 12.53 11.11 -26.97
N ASN A 166 12.49 12.00 -25.97
CA ASN A 166 12.87 11.78 -24.57
C ASN A 166 11.71 12.02 -23.59
N ALA A 167 10.45 12.02 -24.05
CA ALA A 167 9.28 12.23 -23.20
C ALA A 167 8.98 10.97 -22.35
N GLY A 168 9.63 10.87 -21.20
CA GLY A 168 9.53 9.76 -20.26
C GLY A 168 9.18 10.19 -18.84
N GLY A 169 8.85 9.25 -17.94
CA GLY A 169 8.60 9.65 -16.56
C GLY A 169 7.86 8.75 -15.59
N ALA A 170 7.93 7.43 -15.68
CA ALA A 170 7.46 6.57 -14.59
C ALA A 170 8.55 6.30 -13.54
N GLN A 171 9.80 6.18 -14.00
CA GLN A 171 10.99 6.01 -13.16
C GLN A 171 12.03 7.06 -13.56
N TYR A 172 12.73 7.62 -12.58
CA TYR A 172 13.69 8.69 -12.82
C TYR A 172 15.03 8.47 -12.13
N ILE A 173 16.10 8.86 -12.82
CA ILE A 173 17.36 9.27 -12.21
C ILE A 173 17.43 10.79 -12.26
N LEU A 174 17.20 11.43 -11.12
CA LEU A 174 17.21 12.89 -10.98
C LEU A 174 18.56 13.37 -10.43
N LYS A 175 19.03 14.48 -10.98
CA LYS A 175 20.24 15.18 -10.56
C LYS A 175 20.02 16.68 -10.60
N ASN A 176 20.70 17.40 -9.71
CA ASN A 176 20.66 18.87 -9.68
C ASN A 176 19.24 19.45 -9.49
N VAL A 177 18.43 18.78 -8.66
CA VAL A 177 17.09 19.22 -8.23
C VAL A 177 17.13 19.66 -6.77
N ASP A 178 16.33 20.67 -6.43
CA ASP A 178 16.27 21.25 -5.10
C ASP A 178 14.82 21.41 -4.59
N SER A 179 14.63 22.03 -3.42
CA SER A 179 13.30 22.28 -2.89
C SER A 179 12.46 23.21 -3.78
N HIS A 180 13.07 24.16 -4.50
CA HIS A 180 12.35 25.05 -5.41
C HIS A 180 11.79 24.29 -6.61
N PHE A 181 12.55 23.34 -7.15
CA PHE A 181 12.07 22.42 -8.18
C PHE A 181 10.82 21.68 -7.69
N TRP A 182 10.88 21.01 -6.53
CA TRP A 182 9.75 20.25 -6.00
C TRP A 182 8.53 21.11 -5.68
N ARG A 183 8.72 22.31 -5.13
CA ARG A 183 7.64 23.28 -4.92
C ARG A 183 6.93 23.63 -6.23
N LYS A 184 7.70 23.83 -7.30
CA LYS A 184 7.16 24.16 -8.61
C LYS A 184 6.42 22.97 -9.22
N VAL A 185 6.97 21.76 -9.12
CA VAL A 185 6.29 20.52 -9.51
C VAL A 185 4.95 20.35 -8.76
N TYR A 186 4.93 20.62 -7.46
CA TYR A 186 3.70 20.60 -6.67
C TYR A 186 2.65 21.57 -7.23
N SER A 187 2.99 22.86 -7.36
CA SER A 187 2.07 23.89 -7.84
C SER A 187 1.57 23.65 -9.27
N ASP A 188 2.48 23.26 -10.16
CA ASP A 188 2.16 23.04 -11.57
C ASP A 188 1.31 21.79 -11.75
N SER A 189 1.58 20.70 -11.02
CA SER A 189 0.80 19.46 -11.12
C SER A 189 -0.68 19.67 -10.73
N GLU A 190 -0.96 20.42 -9.66
CA GLU A 190 -2.32 20.81 -9.26
C GLU A 190 -3.04 21.62 -10.36
N THR A 191 -2.30 22.55 -10.98
CA THR A 191 -2.87 23.44 -12.00
C THR A 191 -3.13 22.69 -13.30
N ILE A 192 -2.17 21.89 -13.77
CA ILE A 192 -2.32 21.03 -14.96
C ILE A 192 -3.48 20.06 -14.74
N TYR A 193 -3.56 19.41 -13.58
CA TYR A 193 -4.65 18.48 -13.25
C TYR A 193 -6.01 19.15 -13.33
N THR A 194 -6.14 20.34 -12.75
CA THR A 194 -7.39 21.11 -12.81
C THR A 194 -7.77 21.40 -14.26
N ILE A 195 -6.83 21.91 -15.07
CA ILE A 195 -7.09 22.24 -16.49
C ILE A 195 -7.55 21.00 -17.28
N LEU A 196 -6.87 19.87 -17.12
CA LEU A 196 -7.18 18.65 -17.87
C LEU A 196 -8.46 17.97 -17.37
N SER A 197 -8.76 18.06 -16.07
CA SER A 197 -10.01 17.55 -15.49
C SER A 197 -11.22 18.37 -15.94
N ASP A 198 -11.07 19.70 -15.99
CA ASP A 198 -12.10 20.60 -16.52
C ASP A 198 -12.35 20.29 -18.00
N TYR A 199 -11.28 20.13 -18.80
CA TYR A 199 -11.39 19.74 -20.21
C TYR A 199 -12.14 18.41 -20.39
N ASN A 200 -11.77 17.38 -19.64
CA ASN A 200 -12.47 16.09 -19.68
C ASN A 200 -13.95 16.20 -19.30
N THR A 201 -14.27 17.09 -18.34
CA THR A 201 -15.66 17.35 -17.93
C THR A 201 -16.45 18.05 -19.05
N GLU A 202 -15.86 19.05 -19.71
CA GLU A 202 -16.45 19.73 -20.85
C GLU A 202 -16.68 18.78 -22.03
N GLU A 203 -15.72 17.92 -22.33
CA GLU A 203 -15.83 16.89 -23.39
C GLU A 203 -16.97 15.90 -23.10
N LEU A 204 -17.14 15.48 -21.84
CA LEU A 204 -18.26 14.65 -21.41
C LEU A 204 -19.61 15.36 -21.54
N GLN A 205 -19.68 16.65 -21.20
CA GLN A 205 -20.90 17.43 -21.37
C GLN A 205 -21.32 17.54 -22.85
N LYS A 206 -20.35 17.73 -23.75
CA LYS A 206 -20.61 17.75 -25.20
C LYS A 206 -21.17 16.44 -25.71
N SER A 207 -20.64 15.29 -25.27
CA SER A 207 -21.15 13.97 -25.68
C SER A 207 -22.54 13.65 -25.13
N ILE A 208 -22.88 14.17 -23.94
CA ILE A 208 -24.23 14.06 -23.39
C ILE A 208 -25.23 14.90 -24.21
N ILE A 209 -24.85 16.11 -24.62
CA ILE A 209 -25.71 17.02 -25.40
C ILE A 209 -25.85 16.54 -26.85
N ASN A 210 -24.78 16.00 -27.44
CA ASN A 210 -24.76 15.47 -28.79
C ASN A 210 -24.20 14.03 -28.79
N PRO A 211 -25.05 12.99 -28.80
CA PRO A 211 -24.61 11.60 -28.77
C PRO A 211 -23.69 11.18 -29.93
N ASP A 212 -23.72 11.88 -31.07
CA ASP A 212 -22.83 11.61 -32.21
C ASP A 212 -21.44 12.26 -32.06
N TYR A 213 -21.24 13.08 -31.02
CA TYR A 213 -19.96 13.71 -30.73
C TYR A 213 -18.95 12.69 -30.20
N GLN A 214 -17.82 12.57 -30.90
CA GLN A 214 -16.71 11.73 -30.46
C GLN A 214 -15.92 12.46 -29.37
N GLN A 215 -16.17 12.07 -28.13
CA GLN A 215 -15.50 12.61 -26.96
C GLN A 215 -13.99 12.33 -27.00
N LYS A 216 -13.17 13.37 -26.79
CA LYS A 216 -11.76 13.20 -26.42
C LYS A 216 -11.61 13.08 -24.90
N LYS A 217 -10.65 12.27 -24.45
CA LYS A 217 -10.37 12.09 -23.03
C LYS A 217 -8.88 11.94 -22.80
N ILE A 218 -8.30 12.81 -21.99
CA ILE A 218 -6.90 12.75 -21.59
C ILE A 218 -6.76 12.14 -20.19
N GLN A 219 -5.64 11.45 -19.95
CA GLN A 219 -5.28 10.95 -18.63
C GLN A 219 -4.83 12.10 -17.70
N ALA A 220 -5.80 12.88 -17.19
CA ALA A 220 -5.53 14.00 -16.30
C ALA A 220 -4.71 13.58 -15.06
N TRP A 221 -4.83 12.34 -14.59
CA TRP A 221 -4.06 11.81 -13.46
C TRP A 221 -2.55 11.70 -13.72
N CYS A 222 -2.05 11.91 -14.95
CA CYS A 222 -0.62 11.98 -15.28
C CYS A 222 -0.03 13.41 -15.10
N SER A 223 -0.79 14.31 -14.47
CA SER A 223 -0.40 15.73 -14.34
C SER A 223 0.91 15.95 -13.58
N ASP A 224 1.25 15.13 -12.59
CA ASP A 224 2.55 15.21 -11.93
C ASP A 224 3.70 14.70 -12.79
N MET A 225 3.48 13.69 -13.64
CA MET A 225 4.49 13.19 -14.58
C MET A 225 4.86 14.28 -15.60
N TRP A 226 3.87 14.94 -16.20
CA TRP A 226 4.12 16.11 -17.06
C TRP A 226 4.78 17.25 -16.29
N SER A 227 4.28 17.54 -15.08
CA SER A 227 4.83 18.62 -14.26
C SER A 227 6.30 18.39 -13.92
N LEU A 228 6.68 17.18 -13.51
CA LEU A 228 8.05 16.84 -13.15
C LEU A 228 8.97 16.92 -14.38
N LEU A 229 8.58 16.29 -15.50
CA LEU A 229 9.34 16.34 -16.75
C LEU A 229 9.51 17.77 -17.27
N TRP A 230 8.45 18.57 -17.29
CA TRP A 230 8.49 19.92 -17.85
C TRP A 230 9.17 20.93 -16.94
N ASN A 231 9.20 20.68 -15.62
CA ASN A 231 10.01 21.51 -14.72
C ASN A 231 11.51 21.27 -14.88
N LEU A 232 11.93 20.11 -15.39
CA LEU A 232 13.33 19.90 -15.81
C LEU A 232 13.65 20.76 -17.05
N ILE A 233 12.74 20.84 -18.02
CA ILE A 233 12.87 21.72 -19.20
C ILE A 233 12.95 23.19 -18.77
N TYR A 234 12.04 23.62 -17.88
CA TYR A 234 12.01 24.98 -17.34
C TYR A 234 13.33 25.41 -16.70
N LEU A 235 14.05 24.46 -16.08
CA LEU A 235 15.35 24.67 -15.46
C LEU A 235 16.54 24.39 -16.40
N ASP A 236 16.29 24.27 -17.71
CA ASP A 236 17.30 23.98 -18.73
C ASP A 236 18.12 22.72 -18.41
N ARG A 237 17.45 21.66 -17.97
CA ARG A 237 18.07 20.36 -17.66
C ARG A 237 17.99 19.43 -18.86
N GLU A 238 19.10 18.79 -19.18
CA GLU A 238 19.14 17.73 -20.18
C GLU A 238 18.40 16.49 -19.68
N ILE A 239 17.56 15.91 -20.54
CA ILE A 239 16.71 14.75 -20.26
C ILE A 239 16.95 13.70 -21.33
N LYS A 240 17.13 12.44 -20.93
CA LYS A 240 17.24 11.31 -21.86
C LYS A 240 16.45 10.10 -21.40
N ILE A 241 15.81 9.41 -22.34
CA ILE A 241 15.30 8.07 -22.06
C ILE A 241 16.47 7.11 -21.85
N LEU A 242 16.37 6.29 -20.80
CA LEU A 242 17.30 5.21 -20.52
C LEU A 242 16.56 3.88 -20.54
N GLN A 243 16.96 3.00 -21.47
CA GLN A 243 16.32 1.70 -21.65
C GLN A 243 16.34 0.84 -20.38
N GLU A 244 17.36 0.98 -19.54
CA GLU A 244 17.51 0.27 -18.28
C GLU A 244 16.46 0.66 -17.22
N LEU A 245 15.79 1.80 -17.40
CA LEU A 245 14.66 2.24 -16.56
C LEU A 245 13.30 1.76 -17.10
N ASN A 246 13.28 1.06 -18.23
CA ASN A 246 12.05 0.43 -18.71
C ASN A 246 11.64 -0.69 -17.75
N PHE A 247 10.33 -0.93 -17.71
CA PHE A 247 9.73 -1.80 -16.71
C PHE A 247 8.75 -2.79 -17.32
N SER A 248 8.54 -3.90 -16.62
CA SER A 248 7.51 -4.87 -16.92
C SER A 248 6.23 -4.56 -16.14
N TRP A 249 5.12 -5.08 -16.63
CA TRP A 249 3.80 -5.02 -16.00
C TRP A 249 3.40 -6.39 -15.46
N PRO A 250 2.47 -6.49 -14.49
CA PRO A 250 2.02 -7.77 -13.94
C PRO A 250 1.48 -8.76 -14.98
N THR A 251 0.94 -8.24 -16.09
CA THR A 251 0.36 -8.99 -17.20
C THR A 251 1.38 -9.50 -18.22
N ASP A 252 2.63 -9.07 -18.12
CA ASP A 252 3.68 -9.50 -19.05
C ASP A 252 4.12 -10.95 -18.77
N ASP A 253 4.64 -11.63 -19.79
CA ASP A 253 5.28 -12.94 -19.66
C ASP A 253 6.43 -12.86 -18.62
N ILE A 254 6.61 -13.92 -17.82
CA ILE A 254 7.64 -13.96 -16.77
C ILE A 254 9.06 -13.69 -17.28
N LYS A 255 9.34 -13.88 -18.58
CA LYS A 255 10.63 -13.50 -19.18
C LYS A 255 10.93 -12.01 -19.04
N GLU A 256 9.90 -11.16 -19.06
CA GLU A 256 10.09 -9.71 -18.94
C GLU A 256 10.63 -9.30 -17.56
N TRP A 257 10.31 -10.06 -16.51
CA TRP A 257 10.91 -9.90 -15.18
C TRP A 257 12.43 -10.11 -15.21
N SER A 258 12.92 -11.03 -16.04
CA SER A 258 14.36 -11.27 -16.18
C SER A 258 15.04 -10.26 -17.11
N ASN A 259 14.32 -9.79 -18.14
CA ASN A 259 14.84 -8.87 -19.14
C ASN A 259 14.98 -7.43 -18.60
N LYS A 260 14.00 -6.99 -17.81
CA LYS A 260 13.93 -5.62 -17.28
C LYS A 260 14.27 -5.61 -15.81
N ALA A 261 14.99 -4.58 -15.36
CA ALA A 261 15.39 -4.46 -13.97
C ALA A 261 14.22 -4.13 -13.04
N ILE A 262 13.14 -3.54 -13.58
CA ILE A 262 12.04 -2.96 -12.81
C ILE A 262 10.72 -3.64 -13.21
N LEU A 263 9.94 -4.07 -12.24
CA LEU A 263 8.52 -4.39 -12.37
C LEU A 263 7.74 -3.26 -11.74
N HIS A 264 6.88 -2.61 -12.51
CA HIS A 264 5.94 -1.64 -11.99
C HIS A 264 4.57 -2.32 -11.93
N TYR A 265 4.12 -2.69 -10.73
CA TYR A 265 2.86 -3.41 -10.57
C TYR A 265 1.64 -2.49 -10.40
N ALA A 266 1.78 -1.27 -10.92
CA ALA A 266 0.65 -0.51 -11.44
C ALA A 266 0.15 -1.11 -12.75
N GLY A 267 -0.98 -0.64 -13.25
CA GLY A 267 -1.52 -1.10 -14.54
C GLY A 267 -3.03 -1.21 -14.53
N LEU A 268 -3.61 -1.11 -15.72
CA LEU A 268 -5.04 -1.29 -15.95
C LEU A 268 -5.25 -2.69 -16.54
N HIS A 269 -5.66 -3.63 -15.69
CA HIS A 269 -6.24 -4.90 -16.10
C HIS A 269 -7.43 -5.22 -15.20
N THR A 270 -8.31 -6.11 -15.64
CA THR A 270 -9.49 -6.53 -14.88
C THR A 270 -9.53 -8.04 -14.66
N ASP A 271 -8.57 -8.78 -15.22
CA ASP A 271 -8.41 -10.22 -15.01
C ASP A 271 -7.67 -10.44 -13.69
N LYS A 272 -8.45 -10.83 -12.67
CA LYS A 272 -7.98 -11.09 -11.30
C LYS A 272 -7.71 -12.57 -11.04
N GLU A 273 -8.07 -13.43 -11.98
CA GLU A 273 -7.84 -14.88 -11.85
C GLU A 273 -6.40 -15.20 -12.24
N ASN A 274 -5.89 -14.55 -13.28
CA ASN A 274 -4.56 -14.81 -13.82
C ASN A 274 -3.50 -13.78 -13.39
N TYR A 275 -3.89 -12.61 -12.90
CA TYR A 275 -2.94 -11.54 -12.58
C TYR A 275 -3.21 -10.91 -11.22
N PHE A 276 -2.13 -10.48 -10.57
CA PHE A 276 -2.22 -9.80 -9.29
C PHE A 276 -2.85 -8.41 -9.45
N TYR A 277 -3.96 -8.19 -8.75
CA TYR A 277 -4.69 -6.93 -8.81
C TYR A 277 -4.62 -6.14 -7.50
N LYS A 278 -3.61 -5.27 -7.39
CA LYS A 278 -3.31 -4.53 -6.15
C LYS A 278 -4.46 -3.71 -5.57
N ARG A 279 -5.42 -3.29 -6.41
CA ARG A 279 -6.57 -2.45 -5.99
C ARG A 279 -7.59 -3.21 -5.14
N ASP A 280 -7.45 -4.53 -5.00
CA ASP A 280 -8.23 -5.28 -4.02
C ASP A 280 -7.73 -5.02 -2.58
N TYR A 281 -6.50 -4.52 -2.43
CA TYR A 281 -5.84 -4.29 -1.14
C TYR A 281 -5.70 -2.80 -0.79
N VAL A 282 -6.71 -1.99 -1.14
CA VAL A 282 -6.73 -0.54 -0.81
C VAL A 282 -6.93 -0.30 0.69
N HIS A 283 -7.69 -1.17 1.35
CA HIS A 283 -8.09 -1.01 2.75
C HIS A 283 -7.55 -2.10 3.68
N HIS A 284 -6.82 -3.07 3.16
CA HIS A 284 -6.24 -4.19 3.91
C HIS A 284 -5.00 -4.74 3.21
N THR A 285 -4.25 -5.59 3.90
CA THR A 285 -3.02 -6.19 3.39
C THR A 285 -3.28 -7.52 2.68
N PRO A 286 -2.45 -7.93 1.70
CA PRO A 286 -2.66 -9.17 0.94
C PRO A 286 -2.17 -10.45 1.63
N TRP A 287 -1.55 -10.37 2.83
CA TRP A 287 -0.76 -11.47 3.42
C TRP A 287 -1.50 -12.81 3.58
N TYR A 288 -2.80 -12.77 3.84
CA TYR A 288 -3.63 -13.95 4.13
C TYR A 288 -4.77 -14.13 3.12
N ASP A 289 -4.63 -13.56 1.92
CA ASP A 289 -5.59 -13.77 0.83
C ASP A 289 -5.17 -14.99 0.00
N ASP A 290 -5.84 -16.13 0.19
CA ASP A 290 -5.53 -17.36 -0.52
C ASP A 290 -5.83 -17.28 -2.04
N ASN A 291 -6.58 -16.26 -2.49
CA ASN A 291 -6.86 -16.10 -3.93
C ASN A 291 -5.60 -15.80 -4.73
N ILE A 292 -4.55 -15.24 -4.11
CA ILE A 292 -3.29 -14.97 -4.81
C ILE A 292 -2.53 -16.26 -5.17
N ASP A 293 -2.88 -17.40 -4.55
CA ASP A 293 -2.25 -18.69 -4.81
C ASP A 293 -2.61 -19.27 -6.18
N SER A 294 -3.72 -18.82 -6.79
CA SER A 294 -4.10 -19.25 -8.13
C SER A 294 -3.33 -18.55 -9.25
N ILE A 295 -2.60 -17.48 -8.93
CA ILE A 295 -1.86 -16.70 -9.94
C ILE A 295 -0.75 -17.58 -10.55
N PRO A 296 -0.76 -17.78 -11.88
CA PRO A 296 0.18 -18.68 -12.54
C PRO A 296 1.62 -18.14 -12.51
N PRO A 297 2.63 -19.02 -12.42
CA PRO A 297 4.04 -18.62 -12.39
C PRO A 297 4.57 -18.12 -13.74
N SER A 298 3.74 -18.13 -14.79
CA SER A 298 4.12 -17.79 -16.16
C SER A 298 4.10 -16.29 -16.48
N ASN A 299 3.72 -15.43 -15.53
CA ASN A 299 3.65 -13.99 -15.73
C ASN A 299 4.35 -13.20 -14.62
N CYS A 300 4.55 -11.91 -14.87
CA CYS A 300 5.23 -10.99 -13.95
C CYS A 300 4.43 -10.65 -12.68
N SER A 301 3.21 -11.18 -12.48
CA SER A 301 2.53 -11.11 -11.19
C SER A 301 3.16 -12.06 -10.16
N TYR A 302 3.76 -13.15 -10.62
CA TYR A 302 4.30 -14.19 -9.74
C TYR A 302 5.36 -13.71 -8.74
N PRO A 303 6.36 -12.87 -9.12
CA PRO A 303 7.32 -12.31 -8.15
C PRO A 303 6.67 -11.48 -7.03
N ILE A 304 5.54 -10.82 -7.31
CA ILE A 304 4.79 -10.05 -6.31
C ILE A 304 4.19 -11.01 -5.28
N VAL A 305 3.56 -12.09 -5.75
CA VAL A 305 2.95 -13.12 -4.91
C VAL A 305 4.00 -13.79 -4.02
N GLU A 306 5.17 -14.13 -4.57
CA GLU A 306 6.26 -14.72 -3.78
C GLU A 306 6.74 -13.80 -2.65
N LEU A 307 6.82 -12.49 -2.87
CA LEU A 307 7.17 -11.54 -1.81
C LEU A 307 6.06 -11.38 -0.76
N ILE A 308 4.79 -11.44 -1.18
CA ILE A 308 3.63 -11.44 -0.27
C ILE A 308 3.68 -12.70 0.61
N LYS A 309 3.95 -13.87 0.03
CA LYS A 309 4.11 -15.15 0.77
C LYS A 309 5.27 -15.10 1.74
N ARG A 310 6.43 -14.58 1.32
CA ARG A 310 7.58 -14.38 2.21
C ARG A 310 7.24 -13.46 3.38
N ARG A 311 6.49 -12.37 3.14
CA ARG A 311 6.04 -11.49 4.23
C ARG A 311 5.07 -12.22 5.18
N LYS A 312 4.16 -13.03 4.64
CA LYS A 312 3.27 -13.90 5.44
C LYS A 312 4.07 -14.83 6.34
N GLU A 313 5.07 -15.53 5.81
CA GLU A 313 5.94 -16.41 6.59
C GLU A 313 6.63 -15.68 7.75
N GLU A 314 7.16 -14.47 7.50
CA GLU A 314 7.76 -13.65 8.56
C GLU A 314 6.75 -13.25 9.64
N LEU A 315 5.52 -12.90 9.25
CA LEU A 315 4.44 -12.59 10.21
C LEU A 315 4.06 -13.83 11.02
N ASP A 316 4.03 -14.98 10.37
CA ASP A 316 3.69 -16.26 10.99
C ASP A 316 4.69 -16.67 12.07
N THR A 317 5.98 -16.30 11.94
CA THR A 317 6.97 -16.50 13.01
C THR A 317 6.69 -15.68 14.27
N LYS A 318 5.89 -14.61 14.16
CA LYS A 318 5.51 -13.72 15.27
C LYS A 318 4.16 -14.10 15.89
N ARG A 319 3.54 -15.21 15.48
CA ARG A 319 2.27 -15.68 16.06
C ARG A 319 2.40 -15.88 17.57
N ILE A 320 1.27 -15.73 18.25
CA ILE A 320 1.17 -15.84 19.69
C ILE A 320 1.11 -17.31 20.10
N ILE A 321 1.90 -17.69 21.09
CA ILE A 321 1.80 -18.98 21.77
C ILE A 321 0.88 -18.80 22.98
N LEU A 322 -0.13 -19.65 23.09
CA LEU A 322 -0.96 -19.77 24.29
C LEU A 322 -0.43 -20.95 25.12
N GLU A 323 0.10 -20.64 26.29
CA GLU A 323 0.90 -21.59 27.08
C GLU A 323 0.02 -22.56 27.87
N ASN A 324 -1.18 -22.13 28.24
CA ASN A 324 -2.05 -22.83 29.16
C ASN A 324 -3.27 -23.44 28.47
N ILE A 325 -3.75 -22.85 27.37
CA ILE A 325 -4.96 -23.30 26.66
C ILE A 325 -4.67 -23.76 25.22
N VAL A 326 -5.59 -24.56 24.70
CA VAL A 326 -5.69 -24.88 23.27
C VAL A 326 -6.98 -24.27 22.74
N LEU A 327 -6.89 -23.49 21.67
CA LEU A 327 -8.07 -22.99 20.97
C LEU A 327 -8.61 -24.07 20.04
N SER A 328 -9.90 -24.35 20.16
CA SER A 328 -10.64 -25.17 19.21
C SER A 328 -11.72 -24.28 18.58
N PRO A 329 -11.49 -23.68 17.40
CA PRO A 329 -12.58 -23.00 16.69
C PRO A 329 -13.68 -24.00 16.34
N ASP A 330 -14.92 -23.53 16.20
CA ASP A 330 -16.01 -24.34 15.67
C ASP A 330 -15.69 -24.74 14.22
N GLU A 331 -15.77 -26.04 13.91
CA GLU A 331 -15.49 -26.60 12.58
C GLU A 331 -16.39 -26.01 11.48
N GLN A 332 -17.53 -25.40 11.85
CA GLN A 332 -18.47 -24.85 10.89
C GLN A 332 -18.13 -23.43 10.42
N THR A 333 -17.04 -22.81 10.92
CA THR A 333 -16.78 -21.38 10.70
C THR A 333 -15.37 -21.11 10.18
N GLU A 334 -15.17 -21.21 8.86
CA GLU A 334 -13.88 -20.99 8.18
C GLU A 334 -13.22 -19.64 8.53
N ILE A 335 -13.99 -18.56 8.67
CA ILE A 335 -13.47 -17.24 9.03
C ILE A 335 -12.80 -17.21 10.42
N GLN A 336 -13.37 -17.91 11.41
CA GLN A 336 -12.79 -18.00 12.75
C GLN A 336 -11.51 -18.82 12.74
N LYS A 337 -11.50 -19.91 11.97
CA LYS A 337 -10.31 -20.73 11.79
C LYS A 337 -9.17 -19.92 11.19
N LYS A 338 -9.41 -19.20 10.08
CA LYS A 338 -8.41 -18.32 9.46
C LYS A 338 -7.94 -17.22 10.41
N TYR A 339 -8.85 -16.61 11.17
CA TYR A 339 -8.50 -15.63 12.20
C TYR A 339 -7.58 -16.21 13.28
N VAL A 340 -7.90 -17.39 13.82
CA VAL A 340 -7.06 -18.05 14.82
C VAL A 340 -5.70 -18.42 14.23
N GLU A 341 -5.67 -19.01 13.04
CA GLU A 341 -4.43 -19.38 12.35
C GLU A 341 -3.56 -18.15 12.06
N LYS A 342 -4.15 -16.99 11.75
CA LYS A 342 -3.41 -15.74 11.53
C LYS A 342 -2.64 -15.27 12.76
N TYR A 343 -3.21 -15.38 13.96
CA TYR A 343 -2.61 -14.79 15.17
C TYR A 343 -1.93 -15.79 16.10
N PHE A 344 -2.26 -17.08 16.03
CA PHE A 344 -1.82 -18.07 17.02
C PHE A 344 -1.10 -19.25 16.39
N PHE A 345 -0.13 -19.81 17.11
CA PHE A 345 0.45 -21.09 16.72
C PHE A 345 -0.55 -22.21 16.94
N SER A 346 -0.67 -23.11 15.95
CA SER A 346 -1.43 -24.34 16.09
C SER A 346 -0.82 -25.20 17.18
N ALA A 347 -1.66 -25.75 18.05
CA ALA A 347 -1.25 -26.65 19.12
C ALA A 347 -0.57 -27.91 18.55
N ASP A 348 0.70 -28.14 18.90
CA ASP A 348 1.41 -29.39 18.60
C ASP A 348 0.82 -30.56 19.39
N ILE A 349 1.02 -31.78 18.88
CA ILE A 349 0.52 -33.08 19.42
C ILE A 349 0.84 -33.31 20.92
N ALA A 350 1.77 -32.55 21.52
CA ALA A 350 2.03 -32.55 22.97
C ALA A 350 0.91 -31.91 23.84
N THR A 351 -0.20 -31.46 23.24
CA THR A 351 -1.28 -30.69 23.89
C THR A 351 -2.39 -31.51 24.55
N PHE A 352 -2.31 -32.84 24.58
CA PHE A 352 -3.32 -33.70 25.23
C PHE A 352 -3.50 -33.48 26.74
N CYS A 353 -2.71 -32.60 27.39
CA CYS A 353 -2.85 -32.27 28.80
C CYS A 353 -3.37 -30.84 29.08
N LYS A 354 -3.51 -29.99 28.05
CA LYS A 354 -3.98 -28.60 28.23
C LYS A 354 -5.51 -28.49 28.16
N PRO A 355 -6.14 -27.59 28.92
CA PRO A 355 -7.54 -27.24 28.73
C PRO A 355 -7.83 -26.76 27.30
N VAL A 356 -8.92 -27.28 26.73
CA VAL A 356 -9.42 -26.88 25.41
C VAL A 356 -10.51 -25.83 25.59
N LEU A 357 -10.34 -24.70 24.93
CA LEU A 357 -11.31 -23.63 24.84
C LEU A 357 -12.02 -23.70 23.48
N THR A 358 -13.28 -24.12 23.48
CA THR A 358 -14.11 -24.17 22.27
C THR A 358 -14.74 -22.80 22.02
N ILE A 359 -14.26 -22.07 21.02
CA ILE A 359 -14.80 -20.74 20.70
C ILE A 359 -16.15 -20.95 19.99
N PRO A 360 -17.27 -20.38 20.50
CA PRO A 360 -18.58 -20.47 19.86
C PRO A 360 -18.55 -19.92 18.42
N GLN A 361 -19.43 -20.43 17.56
CA GLN A 361 -19.61 -19.94 16.18
C GLN A 361 -19.76 -18.41 16.13
N ASN A 362 -19.16 -17.79 15.11
CA ASN A 362 -19.16 -16.35 14.83
C ASN A 362 -18.54 -15.43 15.89
N LEU A 363 -18.16 -15.93 17.07
CA LEU A 363 -17.50 -15.16 18.11
C LEU A 363 -16.02 -14.87 17.79
N ILE A 364 -15.63 -13.60 17.80
CA ILE A 364 -14.25 -13.13 17.63
C ILE A 364 -13.76 -12.52 18.95
N ILE A 365 -12.77 -13.18 19.55
CA ILE A 365 -12.09 -12.71 20.77
C ILE A 365 -10.76 -12.06 20.37
N PRO A 366 -10.51 -10.78 20.69
CA PRO A 366 -9.25 -10.11 20.36
C PRO A 366 -8.01 -10.82 20.90
N PRO A 367 -6.85 -10.75 20.23
CA PRO A 367 -5.71 -11.59 20.61
C PRO A 367 -5.15 -11.26 22.00
N GLU A 368 -5.11 -9.97 22.36
CA GLU A 368 -4.70 -9.51 23.69
C GLU A 368 -5.59 -10.07 24.81
N LEU A 369 -6.90 -10.20 24.55
CA LEU A 369 -7.84 -10.77 25.50
C LEU A 369 -7.63 -12.28 25.65
N LEU A 370 -7.37 -12.99 24.54
CA LEU A 370 -7.03 -14.42 24.60
C LEU A 370 -5.75 -14.69 25.39
N GLN A 371 -4.71 -13.86 25.23
CA GLN A 371 -3.50 -13.96 26.05
C GLN A 371 -3.78 -13.74 27.55
N LYS A 372 -4.65 -12.78 27.88
CA LYS A 372 -5.07 -12.56 29.27
C LYS A 372 -5.85 -13.76 29.83
N ILE A 373 -6.76 -14.32 29.05
CA ILE A 373 -7.54 -15.52 29.42
C ILE A 373 -6.60 -16.71 29.64
N ASP A 374 -5.65 -16.94 28.73
CA ASP A 374 -4.65 -18.00 28.84
C ASP A 374 -3.88 -17.92 30.16
N LYS A 375 -3.36 -16.75 30.51
CA LYS A 375 -2.65 -16.54 31.78
C LYS A 375 -3.54 -16.82 32.99
N LEU A 376 -4.77 -16.34 33.00
CA LEU A 376 -5.69 -16.52 34.12
C LEU A 376 -6.06 -17.99 34.34
N ILE A 377 -6.22 -18.76 33.26
CA ILE A 377 -6.46 -20.21 33.32
C ILE A 377 -5.22 -20.96 33.81
N GLY A 378 -4.01 -20.53 33.44
CA GLY A 378 -2.78 -21.09 34.00
C GLY A 378 -2.67 -20.91 35.52
N GLU A 379 -3.19 -19.80 36.06
CA GLU A 379 -3.16 -19.49 37.50
C GLU A 379 -4.34 -20.11 38.27
N ASN A 380 -5.44 -20.47 37.58
CA ASN A 380 -6.70 -20.87 38.18
C ASN A 380 -7.44 -21.91 37.34
N GLN A 381 -7.92 -22.98 37.96
CA GLN A 381 -8.80 -23.95 37.30
C GLN A 381 -10.24 -23.43 37.17
N PHE A 382 -10.51 -22.63 36.14
CA PHE A 382 -11.87 -22.22 35.76
C PHE A 382 -12.53 -23.30 34.91
N THR A 383 -13.83 -23.55 35.11
CA THR A 383 -14.63 -24.49 34.31
C THR A 383 -15.38 -23.81 33.17
N GLU A 384 -15.71 -22.53 33.32
CA GLU A 384 -16.51 -21.74 32.39
C GLU A 384 -15.96 -20.30 32.30
N ILE A 385 -16.08 -19.66 31.14
CA ILE A 385 -15.88 -18.22 30.94
C ILE A 385 -17.22 -17.60 30.59
N GLN A 386 -17.59 -16.53 31.27
CA GLN A 386 -18.76 -15.72 30.92
C GLN A 386 -18.32 -14.39 30.31
N LEU A 387 -18.74 -14.16 29.07
CA LEU A 387 -18.47 -12.93 28.34
C LEU A 387 -19.70 -12.03 28.43
N HIS A 388 -19.56 -10.81 28.97
CA HIS A 388 -20.69 -9.91 29.22
C HIS A 388 -20.85 -8.77 28.21
N HIS A 389 -19.79 -8.41 27.49
CA HIS A 389 -19.80 -7.28 26.55
C HIS A 389 -19.52 -7.76 25.12
N ILE A 390 -20.53 -8.41 24.53
CA ILE A 390 -20.49 -8.87 23.14
C ILE A 390 -21.17 -7.85 22.25
N TYR A 391 -20.44 -7.36 21.24
CA TYR A 391 -20.99 -6.51 20.21
C TYR A 391 -21.40 -7.35 19.00
N HIS A 392 -22.68 -7.28 18.64
CA HIS A 392 -23.22 -7.89 17.44
C HIS A 392 -22.85 -7.02 16.23
N VAL A 393 -21.94 -7.54 15.40
CA VAL A 393 -21.37 -6.88 14.24
C VAL A 393 -22.32 -7.07 13.07
N ASP A 394 -22.70 -5.98 12.39
CA ASP A 394 -23.58 -6.04 11.23
C ASP A 394 -22.96 -6.82 10.05
N LEU A 395 -23.80 -7.21 9.09
CA LEU A 395 -23.38 -7.98 7.91
C LEU A 395 -22.29 -7.27 7.10
N LEU A 396 -22.37 -5.94 6.96
CA LEU A 396 -21.41 -5.18 6.14
C LEU A 396 -20.02 -5.23 6.77
N ILE A 397 -19.89 -4.97 8.07
CA ILE A 397 -18.59 -5.04 8.75
C ILE A 397 -18.12 -6.49 8.89
N SER A 398 -19.02 -7.46 9.00
CA SER A 398 -18.67 -8.88 8.99
C SER A 398 -18.02 -9.30 7.66
N GLU A 399 -18.56 -8.84 6.52
CA GLU A 399 -17.95 -9.04 5.20
C GLU A 399 -16.57 -8.38 5.08
N VAL A 400 -16.41 -7.17 5.62
CA VAL A 400 -15.10 -6.50 5.64
C VAL A 400 -14.12 -7.31 6.51
N PHE A 401 -14.53 -7.72 7.70
CA PHE A 401 -13.70 -8.53 8.60
C PHE A 401 -13.28 -9.87 7.97
N ASN A 402 -14.12 -10.50 7.15
CA ASN A 402 -13.77 -11.71 6.43
C ASN A 402 -12.53 -11.55 5.53
N LYS A 403 -12.36 -10.35 4.96
CA LYS A 403 -11.19 -10.02 4.12
C LYS A 403 -9.97 -9.60 4.95
N VAL A 404 -10.18 -8.80 6.01
CA VAL A 404 -9.06 -8.20 6.76
C VAL A 404 -8.55 -9.11 7.89
N GLN A 405 -9.47 -9.81 8.55
CA GLN A 405 -9.25 -10.65 9.73
C GLN A 405 -8.43 -9.92 10.79
N ASP A 406 -8.80 -8.68 11.09
CA ASP A 406 -8.15 -7.84 12.10
C ASP A 406 -9.20 -7.38 13.10
N ALA A 407 -9.02 -7.73 14.38
CA ALA A 407 -9.97 -7.36 15.42
C ALA A 407 -9.98 -5.85 15.70
N GLU A 408 -8.96 -5.12 15.26
CA GLU A 408 -8.92 -3.67 15.43
C GLU A 408 -10.02 -2.98 14.61
N ILE A 409 -10.36 -3.49 13.41
CA ILE A 409 -11.45 -2.91 12.60
C ILE A 409 -12.80 -3.00 13.33
N LEU A 410 -13.03 -4.08 14.07
CA LEU A 410 -14.22 -4.27 14.88
C LEU A 410 -14.19 -3.30 16.07
N SER A 411 -13.03 -3.18 16.73
CA SER A 411 -12.83 -2.29 17.87
C SER A 411 -13.03 -0.82 17.54
N GLN A 412 -12.57 -0.37 16.37
CA GLN A 412 -12.76 1.00 15.87
C GLN A 412 -14.22 1.29 15.51
N ASN A 413 -15.03 0.28 15.18
CA ASN A 413 -16.44 0.43 14.80
C ASN A 413 -17.42 0.05 15.90
N LYS A 414 -16.97 -0.34 17.10
CA LYS A 414 -17.84 -0.80 18.20
C LYS A 414 -19.00 0.13 18.56
N GLY A 415 -18.82 1.45 18.37
CA GLY A 415 -19.87 2.44 18.63
C GLY A 415 -21.07 2.37 17.67
N LYS A 416 -20.97 1.56 16.60
CA LYS A 416 -22.04 1.33 15.62
C LYS A 416 -22.79 0.02 15.85
N PHE A 417 -22.28 -0.85 16.73
CA PHE A 417 -22.79 -2.19 16.94
C PHE A 417 -23.75 -2.24 18.13
N GLN A 418 -24.70 -3.17 18.08
CA GLN A 418 -25.59 -3.44 19.20
C GLN A 418 -24.85 -4.32 20.21
N ILE A 419 -25.11 -4.12 21.51
CA ILE A 419 -24.58 -4.99 22.56
C ILE A 419 -25.63 -6.06 22.85
N LEU A 420 -25.22 -7.32 22.93
CA LEU A 420 -26.12 -8.40 23.33
C LEU A 420 -26.46 -8.29 24.82
N ASP A 421 -27.74 -8.49 25.14
CA ASP A 421 -28.25 -8.39 26.52
C ASP A 421 -27.89 -9.60 27.39
N LEU A 422 -27.55 -10.74 26.78
CA LEU A 422 -27.26 -11.98 27.47
C LEU A 422 -25.78 -12.34 27.35
N PRO A 423 -25.13 -12.79 28.46
CA PRO A 423 -23.75 -13.23 28.40
C PRO A 423 -23.61 -14.52 27.59
N VAL A 424 -22.48 -14.65 26.91
CA VAL A 424 -22.09 -15.88 26.21
C VAL A 424 -21.18 -16.69 27.11
N THR A 425 -21.57 -17.94 27.37
CA THR A 425 -20.77 -18.88 28.18
C THR A 425 -19.90 -19.74 27.28
N ILE A 426 -18.60 -19.76 27.56
CA ILE A 426 -17.64 -20.66 26.92
C ILE A 426 -17.21 -21.72 27.94
N ASN A 427 -17.38 -22.99 27.59
CA ASN A 427 -16.96 -24.11 28.44
C ASN A 427 -15.48 -24.42 28.23
N ILE A 428 -14.78 -24.74 29.32
CA ILE A 428 -13.38 -25.17 29.29
C ILE A 428 -13.32 -26.67 29.52
N LYS A 429 -12.79 -27.43 28.56
CA LYS A 429 -12.68 -28.89 28.66
C LYS A 429 -11.28 -29.29 29.11
N TYR A 430 -11.15 -29.87 30.30
CA TYR A 430 -9.89 -30.40 30.80
C TYR A 430 -9.73 -31.88 30.42
N PRO A 431 -8.58 -32.31 29.88
CA PRO A 431 -8.40 -33.70 29.42
C PRO A 431 -8.50 -34.78 30.52
N ASN A 432 -8.30 -34.42 31.80
CA ASN A 432 -8.23 -35.36 32.93
C ASN A 432 -8.92 -34.85 34.21
N CYS A 433 -9.91 -33.97 34.11
CA CYS A 433 -10.63 -33.44 35.28
C CYS A 433 -12.13 -33.38 35.01
N ASP A 434 -12.88 -34.24 35.70
CA ASP A 434 -14.32 -34.10 35.90
C ASP A 434 -14.57 -33.25 37.15
N SER A 435 -14.09 -32.00 37.13
CA SER A 435 -14.37 -31.07 38.24
C SER A 435 -15.86 -30.71 38.23
N THR A 436 -16.59 -31.10 39.27
CA THR A 436 -18.00 -30.75 39.46
C THR A 436 -18.21 -29.36 40.06
N ASP A 437 -17.16 -28.74 40.59
CA ASP A 437 -17.22 -27.40 41.17
C ASP A 437 -17.11 -26.34 40.06
N LYS A 438 -18.23 -25.68 39.79
CA LYS A 438 -18.31 -24.57 38.82
C LYS A 438 -17.50 -23.39 39.32
N LYS A 439 -16.39 -23.09 38.65
CA LYS A 439 -15.60 -21.87 38.84
C LYS A 439 -15.65 -21.05 37.56
N VAL A 440 -16.33 -19.91 37.61
CA VAL A 440 -16.59 -19.06 36.44
C VAL A 440 -15.56 -17.93 36.38
N LEU A 441 -14.98 -17.71 35.20
CA LEU A 441 -14.18 -16.54 34.87
C LEU A 441 -15.07 -15.48 34.21
N GLU A 442 -15.31 -14.39 34.92
CA GLU A 442 -16.10 -13.26 34.43
C GLU A 442 -15.25 -12.32 33.59
N ILE A 443 -15.63 -12.09 32.32
CA ILE A 443 -14.94 -11.20 31.39
C ILE A 443 -15.89 -10.11 30.92
N THR A 444 -15.53 -8.86 31.23
CA THR A 444 -16.21 -7.65 30.77
C THR A 444 -15.45 -6.92 29.66
N ASN A 445 -14.38 -7.52 29.15
CA ASN A 445 -13.65 -7.01 27.99
C ASN A 445 -14.51 -7.18 26.71
N THR A 446 -14.23 -6.34 25.71
CA THR A 446 -14.95 -6.34 24.43
C THR A 446 -14.71 -7.62 23.63
N VAL A 447 -15.80 -8.25 23.20
CA VAL A 447 -15.83 -9.39 22.27
C VAL A 447 -16.83 -9.07 21.16
N PHE A 448 -16.69 -9.71 20.00
CA PHE A 448 -17.54 -9.46 18.83
C PHE A 448 -18.23 -10.75 18.39
N GLU A 449 -19.48 -10.66 17.96
CA GLU A 449 -20.21 -11.73 17.29
C GLU A 449 -20.54 -11.28 15.87
N LEU A 450 -20.09 -12.03 14.87
CA LEU A 450 -20.35 -11.73 13.46
C LEU A 450 -21.78 -12.14 13.06
N SER A 451 -22.40 -11.34 12.18
CA SER A 451 -23.74 -11.61 11.61
C SER A 451 -23.75 -12.80 10.65
#